data_AF-A0A7G9P2B9-F1
#
_entry.id   AF-A0A7G9P2B9-F1
#
_cell.length_a   1.000
_cell.length_b   1.000
_cell.length_c   1.000
_cell.angle_alpha   90.00
_cell.angle_beta   90.00
_cell.angle_gamma   90.00
#
_symmetry.space_group_name_H-M   'P 1'
#
loop_
_entity.id
_entity.type
_entity.pdbx_description
1 polymer ?
#
loop_
_entity_poly.entity_id
_entity_poly.type
_entity_poly.pdbx_seq_one_letter_code
_entity_poly.pdbx_strand_id
1 'polypeptide(L)'
;MDKTELKVKTTAMIGAPDREVPDALRTALTSAVDSITQIIEAHLAEVHIPGMIDPAALTLVVIIDADADEGEVLRSIDQALQSAATNPDDLGVWPLLPDDEALPAIRSLGCRINSTG
;
A
#
# COMPACT_ATOMS: atom_id res chain seq x y z
N MET A 1 14.47 -16.78 31.68
CA MET A 1 14.98 -15.60 30.97
C MET A 1 13.81 -15.06 30.17
N ASP A 2 13.10 -14.10 30.75
CA ASP A 2 12.01 -13.37 30.09
C ASP A 2 12.61 -12.53 28.95
N LYS A 3 12.21 -12.83 27.72
CA LYS A 3 12.48 -11.97 26.58
C LYS A 3 11.42 -10.88 26.59
N THR A 4 11.77 -9.70 27.05
CA THR A 4 10.91 -8.53 26.89
C THR A 4 10.95 -8.12 25.42
N GLU A 5 9.87 -8.38 24.68
CA GLU A 5 9.69 -7.84 23.33
C GLU A 5 9.55 -6.31 23.41
N LEU A 6 10.60 -5.58 23.03
CA LEU A 6 10.49 -4.13 22.84
C LEU A 6 9.64 -3.85 21.60
N LYS A 7 8.38 -3.44 21.81
CA LYS A 7 7.58 -2.80 20.75
C LYS A 7 8.14 -1.41 20.48
N VAL A 8 8.99 -1.29 19.47
CA VAL A 8 9.41 0.01 18.94
C VAL A 8 8.19 0.61 18.23
N LYS A 9 7.62 1.69 18.80
CA LYS A 9 6.60 2.49 18.12
C LYS A 9 7.30 3.44 17.16
N THR A 10 7.32 3.10 15.88
CA THR A 10 7.77 4.02 14.83
C THR A 10 6.57 4.82 14.34
N THR A 11 6.71 6.14 14.20
CA THR A 11 5.65 7.01 13.66
C THR A 11 5.82 7.07 12.16
N ALA A 12 4.86 6.51 11.41
CA ALA A 12 4.77 6.72 9.97
C ALA A 12 4.03 8.05 9.69
N MET A 13 4.57 8.84 8.78
CA MET A 13 3.90 10.01 8.21
C MET A 13 3.35 9.61 6.85
N ILE A 14 2.05 9.80 6.65
CA ILE A 14 1.35 9.40 5.42
C ILE A 14 0.71 10.64 4.82
N GLY A 15 0.95 10.87 3.54
CA GLY A 15 0.39 11.98 2.77
C GLY A 15 -0.16 11.53 1.42
N ALA A 16 -0.93 12.42 0.79
CA ALA A 16 -1.21 12.27 -0.64
C ALA A 16 0.11 12.40 -1.42
N PRO A 17 0.24 11.77 -2.59
CA PRO A 17 1.45 11.90 -3.41
C PRO A 17 1.72 13.36 -3.74
N ASP A 18 2.90 13.89 -3.36
CA ASP A 18 3.31 15.27 -3.67
C ASP A 18 3.67 15.43 -5.16
N ARG A 19 4.01 14.32 -5.82
CA ARG A 19 4.34 14.27 -7.25
C ARG A 19 3.16 13.74 -8.07
N GLU A 20 3.02 14.28 -9.27
CA GLU A 20 2.06 13.77 -10.25
C GLU A 20 2.39 12.32 -10.58
N VAL A 21 1.43 11.43 -10.30
CA VAL A 21 1.51 10.02 -10.63
C VAL A 21 1.12 9.87 -12.11
N PRO A 22 2.00 9.34 -12.98
CA PRO A 22 1.67 9.16 -14.39
C PRO A 22 0.41 8.32 -14.59
N ASP A 23 -0.48 8.74 -15.50
CA ASP A 23 -1.74 8.02 -15.78
C ASP A 23 -1.52 6.56 -16.16
N ALA A 24 -0.44 6.25 -16.88
CA ALA A 24 -0.07 4.88 -17.23
C ALA A 24 0.21 4.03 -15.99
N LEU A 25 0.96 4.56 -15.02
CA LEU A 25 1.25 3.91 -13.74
C LEU A 25 -0.04 3.75 -12.93
N ARG A 26 -0.86 4.81 -12.83
CA ARG A 26 -2.16 4.74 -12.13
C ARG A 26 -3.06 3.68 -12.74
N THR A 27 -3.16 3.60 -14.06
CA THR A 27 -3.99 2.63 -14.78
C THR A 27 -3.49 1.21 -14.56
N ALA A 28 -2.17 0.99 -14.64
CA ALA A 28 -1.55 -0.30 -14.38
C ALA A 28 -1.80 -0.77 -12.95
N LEU A 29 -1.60 0.11 -11.96
CA LEU A 29 -1.86 -0.18 -10.55
C LEU A 29 -3.34 -0.50 -10.30
N THR A 30 -4.24 0.31 -10.86
CA THR A 30 -5.69 0.10 -10.77
C THR A 30 -6.08 -1.26 -11.32
N SER A 31 -5.62 -1.59 -12.54
CA SER A 31 -5.89 -2.90 -13.15
C SER A 31 -5.29 -4.06 -12.34
N ALA A 32 -4.13 -3.86 -11.73
CA ALA A 32 -3.49 -4.88 -10.91
C ALA A 32 -4.30 -5.16 -9.64
N VAL A 33 -4.67 -4.12 -8.88
CA VAL A 33 -5.43 -4.27 -7.64
C VAL A 33 -6.85 -4.77 -7.90
N ASP A 34 -7.52 -4.29 -8.95
CA ASP A 34 -8.88 -4.72 -9.30
C ASP A 34 -8.93 -6.20 -9.74
N SER A 35 -7.80 -6.78 -10.16
CA SER A 35 -7.72 -8.20 -10.52
C SER A 35 -7.62 -9.15 -9.32
N ILE A 36 -7.34 -8.61 -8.12
CA ILE A 36 -7.12 -9.38 -6.90
C ILE A 36 -8.35 -9.21 -6.00
N THR A 37 -9.20 -10.22 -5.98
CA THR A 37 -10.51 -10.19 -5.29
C THR A 37 -10.42 -10.00 -3.76
N GLN A 38 -9.27 -10.33 -3.18
CA GLN A 38 -9.00 -10.18 -1.75
C GLN A 38 -8.68 -8.74 -1.36
N ILE A 39 -8.40 -7.85 -2.34
CA ILE A 39 -8.18 -6.43 -2.08
C ILE A 39 -9.53 -5.73 -2.08
N ILE A 40 -9.91 -5.20 -0.92
CA ILE A 40 -11.17 -4.48 -0.71
C ILE A 40 -11.01 -3.02 -1.13
N GLU A 41 -9.86 -2.44 -0.84
CA GLU A 41 -9.57 -1.02 -1.07
C GLU A 41 -8.08 -0.84 -1.36
N ALA A 42 -7.75 0.11 -2.24
CA ALA A 42 -6.36 0.45 -2.53
C ALA A 42 -6.16 1.96 -2.62
N HIS A 43 -5.08 2.44 -2.03
CA HIS A 43 -4.66 3.83 -2.05
C HIS A 43 -3.23 3.96 -2.50
N LEU A 44 -2.94 5.04 -3.21
CA LEU A 44 -1.58 5.39 -3.57
C LEU A 44 -1.16 6.60 -2.75
N ALA A 45 -0.38 6.36 -1.71
CA ALA A 45 0.05 7.37 -0.75
C ALA A 45 1.56 7.60 -0.83
N GLU A 46 2.02 8.69 -0.24
CA GLU A 46 3.43 8.92 0.03
C GLU A 46 3.68 8.67 1.52
N VAL A 47 4.62 7.77 1.81
CA VAL A 47 4.91 7.31 3.18
C VAL A 47 6.34 7.69 3.52
N HIS A 48 6.50 8.31 4.69
CA HIS A 48 7.79 8.61 5.29
C HIS A 48 7.87 7.97 6.67
N ILE A 49 8.94 7.22 6.91
CA ILE A 49 9.21 6.59 8.19
C ILE A 49 10.62 7.00 8.59
N PRO A 50 10.80 7.92 9.55
CA PRO A 50 12.12 8.40 9.94
C PRO A 50 13.08 7.24 10.26
N GLY A 51 14.20 7.17 9.53
CA GLY A 51 15.22 6.14 9.69
C GLY A 51 14.92 4.79 9.01
N MET A 52 13.82 4.66 8.27
CA MET A 52 13.45 3.44 7.53
C MET A 52 13.05 3.72 6.08
N ILE A 53 12.22 4.74 5.84
CA ILE A 53 11.81 5.22 4.51
C ILE A 53 12.16 6.71 4.43
N ASP A 54 13.36 7.01 3.97
CA ASP A 54 13.90 8.36 3.80
C ASP A 54 14.73 8.43 2.51
N PRO A 55 14.31 9.22 1.48
CA PRO A 55 13.17 10.14 1.47
C PRO A 55 11.81 9.43 1.49
N ALA A 56 10.72 10.20 1.63
CA ALA A 56 9.38 9.67 1.49
C ALA A 56 9.21 8.93 0.15
N ALA A 57 8.50 7.79 0.19
CA ALA A 57 8.36 6.91 -0.96
C ALA A 57 6.89 6.73 -1.33
N LEU A 58 6.64 6.64 -2.63
CA LEU A 58 5.33 6.26 -3.14
C LEU A 58 5.03 4.82 -2.69
N THR A 59 3.90 4.63 -2.04
CA THR A 59 3.50 3.37 -1.44
C THR A 59 2.07 3.03 -1.85
N LEU A 60 1.91 1.83 -2.39
CA LEU A 60 0.61 1.23 -2.64
C LEU A 60 0.10 0.62 -1.32
N VAL A 61 -0.83 1.31 -0.69
CA VAL A 61 -1.51 0.82 0.51
C VAL A 61 -2.71 0.01 0.08
N VAL A 62 -2.76 -1.27 0.46
CA VAL A 62 -3.86 -2.19 0.12
C VAL A 62 -4.56 -2.67 1.37
N ILE A 63 -5.88 -2.65 1.35
CA ILE A 63 -6.71 -3.21 2.41
C ILE A 63 -7.12 -4.58 1.93
N ILE A 64 -6.66 -5.60 2.65
CA ILE A 64 -6.95 -6.99 2.32
C ILE A 64 -8.09 -7.50 3.19
N ASP A 65 -8.84 -8.49 2.67
CA ASP A 65 -9.85 -9.19 3.45
C ASP A 65 -9.23 -9.80 4.72
N ALA A 66 -9.96 -9.79 5.83
CA ALA A 66 -9.49 -10.30 7.11
C ALA A 66 -9.17 -11.80 7.07
N ASP A 67 -9.82 -12.55 6.16
CA ASP A 67 -9.58 -13.98 5.95
C ASP A 67 -8.53 -14.26 4.85
N ALA A 68 -7.95 -13.23 4.22
CA ALA A 68 -6.96 -13.40 3.17
C ALA A 68 -5.56 -13.73 3.72
N ASP A 69 -4.81 -14.56 2.99
CA ASP A 69 -3.39 -14.75 3.24
C ASP A 69 -2.60 -13.57 2.68
N GLU A 70 -1.99 -12.77 3.55
CA GLU A 70 -1.21 -11.59 3.18
C GLU A 70 -0.08 -11.94 2.21
N GLY A 71 0.61 -13.07 2.41
CA GLY A 71 1.73 -13.50 1.58
C GLY A 71 1.29 -13.84 0.15
N GLU A 72 0.14 -14.50 0.00
CA GLU A 72 -0.48 -14.76 -1.30
C GLU A 72 -0.87 -13.46 -1.99
N VAL A 73 -1.51 -12.52 -1.29
CA VAL A 73 -1.92 -11.24 -1.87
C VAL A 73 -0.72 -10.43 -2.35
N LEU A 74 0.33 -10.30 -1.52
CA LEU A 74 1.55 -9.59 -1.90
C LEU A 74 2.20 -10.22 -3.14
N ARG A 75 2.25 -11.55 -3.20
CA ARG A 75 2.76 -12.27 -4.37
C ARG A 75 1.92 -12.00 -5.62
N SER A 76 0.59 -11.95 -5.49
CA SER A 76 -0.31 -11.63 -6.60
C SER A 76 -0.12 -10.18 -7.09
N ILE A 77 0.09 -9.23 -6.18
CA ILE A 77 0.41 -7.84 -6.52
C ILE A 77 1.71 -7.79 -7.32
N ASP A 78 2.79 -8.40 -6.81
CA ASP A 78 4.09 -8.42 -7.50
C ASP A 78 3.98 -9.01 -8.92
N GLN A 79 3.23 -10.11 -9.08
CA GLN A 79 3.01 -10.74 -10.38
C GLN A 79 2.23 -9.84 -11.35
N ALA A 80 1.20 -9.14 -10.85
CA ALA A 80 0.40 -8.23 -11.64
C ALA A 80 1.20 -7.01 -12.10
N LEU A 81 2.03 -6.43 -11.21
CA LEU A 81 2.92 -5.31 -11.52
C LEU A 81 3.99 -5.69 -12.55
N GLN A 82 4.62 -6.85 -12.39
CA GLN A 82 5.57 -7.38 -13.37
C GLN A 82 4.92 -7.56 -14.75
N SER A 83 3.69 -8.07 -14.79
CA SER A 83 2.94 -8.28 -16.04
C SER A 83 2.55 -6.97 -16.72
N ALA A 84 2.31 -5.90 -15.95
CA ALA A 84 2.04 -4.56 -16.46
C ALA A 84 3.29 -3.82 -16.96
N ALA A 85 4.46 -4.49 -17.01
CA ALA A 85 5.77 -3.89 -17.27
C ALA A 85 6.03 -2.64 -16.41
N THR A 86 5.37 -2.59 -15.26
CA THR A 86 5.37 -1.47 -14.33
C THR A 86 6.12 -1.98 -13.12
N ASN A 87 7.44 -1.88 -13.18
CA ASN A 87 8.33 -2.16 -12.07
C ASN A 87 8.88 -0.82 -11.56
N PRO A 88 8.09 -0.07 -10.78
CA PRO A 88 8.68 0.95 -9.94
C PRO A 88 9.51 0.20 -8.90
N ASP A 89 10.82 0.06 -9.14
CA ASP A 89 11.77 -0.53 -8.18
C ASP A 89 11.69 0.14 -6.79
N ASP A 90 11.01 1.29 -6.69
CA ASP A 90 10.79 2.08 -5.47
C ASP A 90 9.32 2.11 -4.97
N LEU A 91 8.38 1.34 -5.55
CA LEU A 91 7.00 1.30 -5.03
C LEU A 91 6.91 0.32 -3.86
N GLY A 92 6.80 0.86 -2.65
CA GLY A 92 6.45 0.06 -1.49
C GLY A 92 5.03 -0.47 -1.59
N VAL A 93 4.79 -1.68 -1.08
CA VAL A 93 3.44 -2.19 -0.86
C VAL A 93 3.23 -2.31 0.64
N TRP A 94 2.13 -1.74 1.14
CA TRP A 94 1.77 -1.81 2.56
C TRP A 94 0.37 -2.41 2.71
N PRO A 95 0.28 -3.70 3.09
CA PRO A 95 -1.00 -4.33 3.38
C PRO A 95 -1.52 -3.90 4.76
N LEU A 96 -2.82 -3.67 4.85
CA LEU A 96 -3.55 -3.35 6.06
C LEU A 96 -4.80 -4.24 6.18
N LEU A 97 -5.21 -4.50 7.42
CA LEU A 97 -6.48 -5.16 7.70
C LEU A 97 -7.62 -4.13 7.77
N PRO A 98 -8.89 -4.55 7.59
CA PRO A 98 -10.04 -3.64 7.55
C PRO A 98 -10.30 -2.86 8.85
N ASP A 99 -9.73 -3.30 9.96
CA ASP A 99 -9.83 -2.71 11.30
C ASP A 99 -8.59 -1.90 11.70
N ASP A 100 -7.63 -1.70 10.79
CA ASP A 100 -6.39 -0.97 11.08
C ASP A 100 -6.65 0.51 11.43
N GLU A 101 -5.98 0.98 12.50
CA GLU A 101 -6.17 2.32 13.06
C GLU A 101 -5.72 3.45 12.10
N ALA A 102 -4.88 3.14 11.11
CA ALA A 102 -4.42 4.09 10.11
C ALA A 102 -5.44 4.36 9.01
N LEU A 103 -6.44 3.46 8.81
CA LEU A 103 -7.38 3.56 7.68
C LEU A 103 -8.17 4.88 7.61
N PRO A 104 -8.71 5.44 8.72
CA PRO A 104 -9.41 6.71 8.66
C PRO A 104 -8.50 7.85 8.14
N ALA A 105 -7.23 7.84 8.55
CA ALA A 105 -6.25 8.82 8.09
C ALA A 105 -5.95 8.62 6.59
N ILE A 106 -5.67 7.40 6.15
CA ILE A 106 -5.39 7.08 4.74
C ILE A 106 -6.56 7.46 3.83
N ARG A 107 -7.80 7.10 4.20
CA ARG A 107 -9.00 7.45 3.43
C ARG A 107 -9.21 8.96 3.31
N SER A 108 -8.84 9.72 4.34
CA SER A 108 -8.96 11.19 4.32
C SER A 108 -8.02 11.88 3.31
N LEU A 109 -6.99 11.18 2.83
CA LEU A 109 -6.05 11.70 1.83
C LEU A 109 -6.63 11.78 0.42
N GLY A 110 -7.76 11.10 0.14
CA GLY A 110 -8.41 11.16 -1.17
C GLY A 110 -7.62 10.51 -2.31
N CYS A 111 -6.68 9.61 -2.01
CA CYS A 111 -5.77 8.99 -2.97
C CYS A 111 -6.14 7.53 -3.33
N ARG A 112 -7.42 7.17 -3.23
CA ARG A 112 -7.93 5.84 -3.65
C ARG A 112 -7.68 5.61 -5.14
N ILE A 113 -7.32 4.38 -5.52
CA ILE A 113 -7.03 4.01 -6.92
C ILE A 113 -7.81 2.80 -7.45
N ASN A 114 -8.46 1.99 -6.62
CA ASN A 114 -9.27 0.88 -7.14
C ASN A 114 -10.63 1.37 -7.68
N SER A 115 -11.18 0.68 -8.68
CA SER A 115 -12.38 1.13 -9.41
C SER A 115 -13.68 0.95 -8.63
N THR A 116 -13.66 0.19 -7.53
CA THR A 116 -14.82 -0.10 -6.70
C THR A 116 -15.01 0.98 -5.63
N GLY A 117 -15.92 1.92 -5.94
CA GLY A 117 -16.66 2.74 -4.98
C GLY A 117 -18.07 2.22 -4.83
#